data_AF-A0A7H9B985-F1
#
_entry.id   AF-A0A7H9B985-F1
#
_cell.length_a   1.000
_cell.length_b   1.000
_cell.length_c   1.000
_cell.angle_alpha   90.00
_cell.angle_beta   90.00
_cell.angle_gamma   90.00
#
_symmetry.space_group_name_H-M   'P 1'
#
loop_
_entity.id
_entity.type
_entity.pdbx_description
1 polymer ?
#
loop_
_entity_poly.entity_id
_entity_poly.type
_entity_poly.pdbx_seq_one_letter_code
_entity_poly.pdbx_strand_id
1 'polypeptide(L)'
;MGNPTIVFIAEPNKSSKILNSKAFNDSFNLIYYQLSSKEDFLNFLNEHANNNIQAIYGGYPQFTPIGGLTKSMIEDSRFPTKTLKCIAVCSRGYNGIDIDALNQADIQLYNYQDSKLDPPMKLDQVGNDVADCVLWHTLEGFRKFSKQQNQLLSDKDTLIARAQLANKQKSYAFGHEFVAINSTWMARSPRGEKCLILGLGSIGKQIGLKIQFGLGMQVHYSKRKESVEIKKSHHWNYHPLDKSLYEKLKMFKLIVVALPGTAETKDLINADFLTHCDGPNLVLINIGRGSIVNMHDVTMALQNGQLRHFGADVFANEPIVDDIFTEHDFFTSITPHTGSSTQEVFYQSCELALSKITSACLIPENTTPQ
;
A
#
# COMPACT_ATOMS: atom_id res chain seq x y z
N MET A 1 -17.19 -38.18 5.13
CA MET A 1 -17.42 -36.77 4.73
C MET A 1 -16.78 -36.58 3.37
N GLY A 2 -17.45 -35.91 2.43
CA GLY A 2 -16.86 -35.62 1.11
C GLY A 2 -15.64 -34.71 1.21
N ASN A 3 -14.89 -34.58 0.11
CA ASN A 3 -13.74 -33.68 0.04
C ASN A 3 -14.10 -32.27 0.55
N PRO A 4 -13.19 -31.59 1.28
CA PRO A 4 -13.39 -30.20 1.68
C PRO A 4 -13.69 -29.31 0.47
N THR A 5 -14.61 -28.36 0.64
CA THR A 5 -14.94 -27.38 -0.39
C THR A 5 -14.25 -26.04 -0.12
N ILE A 6 -13.70 -25.46 -1.18
CA ILE A 6 -13.15 -24.10 -1.20
C ILE A 6 -14.10 -23.21 -2.01
N VAL A 7 -14.56 -22.13 -1.39
CA VAL A 7 -15.28 -21.05 -2.09
C VAL A 7 -14.26 -20.00 -2.56
N PHE A 8 -14.14 -19.81 -3.87
CA PHE A 8 -13.34 -18.76 -4.48
C PHE A 8 -14.18 -17.51 -4.68
N ILE A 9 -13.85 -16.46 -3.94
CA ILE A 9 -14.36 -15.10 -4.17
C ILE A 9 -13.28 -14.34 -4.94
N ALA A 10 -13.58 -14.08 -6.22
CA ALA A 10 -12.67 -13.68 -7.30
C ALA A 10 -11.79 -14.80 -7.87
N GLU A 11 -11.44 -14.67 -9.16
CA GLU A 11 -10.62 -15.65 -9.87
C GLU A 11 -9.20 -15.74 -9.26
N PRO A 12 -8.68 -16.95 -9.01
CA PRO A 12 -7.29 -17.14 -8.62
C PRO A 12 -6.35 -16.95 -9.82
N ASN A 13 -5.04 -16.93 -9.57
CA ASN A 13 -4.05 -17.02 -10.64
C ASN A 13 -4.17 -18.37 -11.39
N LYS A 14 -4.68 -18.35 -12.63
CA LYS A 14 -4.84 -19.54 -13.49
C LYS A 14 -3.53 -20.25 -13.82
N SER A 15 -2.38 -19.57 -13.69
CA SER A 15 -1.05 -20.18 -13.85
C SER A 15 -0.51 -20.85 -12.59
N SER A 16 -1.28 -20.86 -11.49
CA SER A 16 -0.83 -21.39 -10.20
C SER A 16 -0.44 -22.87 -10.28
N LYS A 17 0.73 -23.21 -9.73
CA LYS A 17 1.21 -24.60 -9.68
C LYS A 17 0.39 -25.43 -8.70
N ILE A 18 0.01 -24.86 -7.56
CA ILE A 18 -0.83 -25.55 -6.57
C ILE A 18 -2.21 -25.82 -7.18
N LEU A 19 -2.87 -24.79 -7.73
CA LEU A 19 -4.21 -24.92 -8.31
C LEU A 19 -4.26 -25.95 -9.44
N ASN A 20 -3.24 -25.98 -10.31
CA ASN A 20 -3.16 -26.90 -11.43
C ASN A 20 -2.58 -28.29 -11.05
N SER A 21 -2.21 -28.50 -9.78
CA SER A 21 -1.68 -29.79 -9.36
C SER A 21 -2.79 -30.84 -9.24
N LYS A 22 -2.49 -32.07 -9.63
CA LYS A 22 -3.41 -33.19 -9.45
C LYS A 22 -3.77 -33.40 -7.97
N ALA A 23 -2.77 -33.32 -7.09
CA ALA A 23 -2.97 -33.49 -5.65
C ALA A 23 -3.99 -32.50 -5.07
N PHE A 24 -3.95 -31.23 -5.49
CA PHE A 24 -4.93 -30.23 -5.05
C PHE A 24 -6.33 -30.53 -5.58
N ASN A 25 -6.46 -30.79 -6.89
CA ASN A 25 -7.76 -31.05 -7.53
C ASN A 25 -8.42 -32.35 -7.05
N ASP A 26 -7.64 -33.37 -6.69
CA ASP A 26 -8.17 -34.62 -6.13
C ASP A 26 -8.59 -34.45 -4.65
N SER A 27 -8.09 -33.42 -3.95
CA SER A 27 -8.32 -33.20 -2.52
C SER A 27 -9.45 -32.22 -2.20
N PHE A 28 -9.83 -31.34 -3.15
CA PHE A 28 -10.79 -30.27 -2.90
C PHE A 28 -11.91 -30.22 -3.94
N ASN A 29 -13.11 -29.88 -3.51
CA ASN A 29 -14.15 -29.38 -4.39
C ASN A 29 -14.01 -27.86 -4.50
N LEU A 30 -14.09 -27.31 -5.71
CA LEU A 30 -13.92 -25.87 -5.96
C LEU A 30 -15.25 -25.26 -6.40
N ILE A 31 -15.68 -24.18 -5.75
CA ILE A 31 -16.86 -23.41 -6.15
C ILE A 31 -16.44 -21.95 -6.31
N TYR A 32 -16.87 -21.33 -7.40
CA TYR A 32 -16.54 -19.94 -7.71
C TYR A 32 -17.76 -19.06 -7.49
N TYR A 33 -17.56 -17.92 -6.84
CA TYR A 33 -18.60 -16.94 -6.57
C TYR A 33 -18.12 -15.53 -6.86
N GLN A 34 -18.91 -14.78 -7.62
CA GLN A 34 -18.68 -13.37 -7.87
C GLN A 34 -19.52 -12.56 -6.88
N LEU A 35 -18.85 -11.78 -6.02
CA LEU A 35 -19.53 -10.98 -5.01
C LEU A 35 -20.41 -9.90 -5.65
N SER A 36 -21.69 -9.87 -5.26
CA SER A 36 -22.67 -8.84 -5.65
C SER A 36 -23.16 -8.04 -4.43
N SER A 37 -23.69 -8.71 -3.41
CA SER A 37 -24.20 -8.10 -2.19
C SER A 37 -23.95 -9.01 -0.97
N LYS A 38 -24.04 -8.45 0.24
CA LYS A 38 -23.92 -9.23 1.47
C LYS A 38 -24.98 -10.33 1.56
N GLU A 39 -26.20 -10.00 1.16
CA GLU A 39 -27.36 -10.90 1.23
C GLU A 39 -27.25 -12.04 0.21
N ASP A 40 -26.87 -11.73 -1.03
CA ASP A 40 -26.67 -12.77 -2.05
C ASP A 40 -25.53 -13.72 -1.67
N PHE A 41 -24.47 -13.19 -1.05
CA PHE A 41 -23.36 -14.02 -0.60
C PHE A 41 -23.78 -14.98 0.52
N LEU A 42 -24.57 -14.52 1.49
CA LEU A 42 -25.11 -15.37 2.55
C LEU A 42 -26.09 -16.42 2.00
N ASN A 43 -26.94 -16.05 1.04
CA ASN A 43 -27.83 -16.99 0.36
C ASN A 43 -27.05 -18.05 -0.42
N PHE A 44 -26.02 -17.65 -1.15
CA PHE A 44 -25.12 -18.58 -1.83
C PHE A 44 -24.45 -19.56 -0.85
N LEU A 45 -23.93 -19.08 0.29
CA LEU A 45 -23.33 -19.96 1.29
C LEU A 45 -24.34 -20.97 1.84
N ASN A 46 -25.60 -20.55 2.04
CA ASN A 46 -26.68 -21.41 2.52
C ASN A 46 -27.08 -22.47 1.48
N GLU A 47 -27.19 -22.10 0.20
CA GLU A 47 -27.45 -23.04 -0.91
C GLU A 47 -26.38 -24.13 -1.01
N HIS A 48 -25.16 -23.81 -0.59
CA HIS A 48 -24.02 -24.72 -0.56
C HIS A 48 -23.69 -25.27 0.84
N ALA A 49 -24.58 -25.14 1.82
CA ALA A 49 -24.32 -25.57 3.21
C ALA A 49 -23.98 -27.07 3.34
N ASN A 50 -24.52 -27.90 2.44
CA ASN A 50 -24.25 -29.35 2.40
C ASN A 50 -22.92 -29.72 1.74
N ASN A 51 -22.19 -28.74 1.17
CA ASN A 51 -20.97 -28.99 0.41
C ASN A 51 -19.71 -29.09 1.28
N ASN A 52 -19.80 -29.10 2.62
CA ASN A 52 -18.63 -29.16 3.51
C ASN A 52 -17.63 -28.03 3.20
N ILE A 53 -18.10 -26.77 3.21
CA ILE A 53 -17.26 -25.59 2.99
C ILE A 53 -16.26 -25.48 4.15
N GLN A 54 -14.98 -25.68 3.86
CA GLN A 54 -13.90 -25.61 4.87
C GLN A 54 -12.95 -24.43 4.66
N ALA A 55 -12.96 -23.82 3.48
CA ALA A 55 -12.17 -22.61 3.24
C ALA A 55 -12.86 -21.61 2.31
N ILE A 56 -12.54 -20.34 2.51
CA ILE A 56 -12.84 -19.26 1.55
C ILE A 56 -11.52 -18.69 1.05
N TYR A 57 -11.30 -18.73 -0.26
CA TYR A 57 -10.20 -18.06 -0.95
C TYR A 57 -10.65 -16.65 -1.34
N GLY A 58 -10.04 -15.64 -0.71
CA GLY A 58 -10.22 -14.21 -0.97
C GLY A 58 -9.21 -13.67 -1.97
N GLY A 59 -9.52 -13.74 -3.27
CA GLY A 59 -8.74 -13.06 -4.30
C GLY A 59 -8.85 -11.53 -4.19
N TYR A 60 -8.33 -10.77 -5.16
CA TYR A 60 -8.54 -9.33 -5.20
C TYR A 60 -9.91 -9.00 -5.85
N PRO A 61 -10.72 -8.07 -5.32
CA PRO A 61 -10.50 -7.19 -4.18
C PRO A 61 -11.16 -7.72 -2.89
N GLN A 62 -11.11 -9.03 -2.63
CA GLN A 62 -11.65 -9.71 -1.45
C GLN A 62 -13.13 -9.35 -1.20
N PHE A 63 -13.50 -9.08 0.06
CA PHE A 63 -14.86 -8.70 0.46
C PHE A 63 -15.18 -7.20 0.30
N THR A 64 -14.24 -6.39 -0.21
CA THR A 64 -14.42 -4.93 -0.34
C THR A 64 -15.68 -4.53 -1.14
N PRO A 65 -16.04 -5.20 -2.26
CA PRO A 65 -17.22 -4.82 -3.05
C PRO A 65 -18.54 -4.87 -2.30
N ILE A 66 -18.61 -5.67 -1.23
CA ILE A 66 -19.80 -5.79 -0.39
C ILE A 66 -19.64 -5.08 0.96
N GLY A 67 -18.61 -4.23 1.12
CA GLY A 67 -18.35 -3.48 2.34
C GLY A 67 -17.65 -4.28 3.45
N GLY A 68 -16.95 -5.36 3.10
CA GLY A 68 -16.18 -6.18 4.03
C GLY A 68 -16.94 -7.40 4.58
N LEU A 69 -16.23 -8.23 5.34
CA LEU A 69 -16.77 -9.37 6.07
C LEU A 69 -17.03 -8.97 7.52
N THR A 70 -18.23 -8.41 7.76
CA THR A 70 -18.60 -7.82 9.05
C THR A 70 -19.03 -8.88 10.06
N LYS A 71 -18.95 -8.55 11.36
CA LYS A 71 -19.45 -9.40 12.46
C LYS A 71 -20.85 -9.96 12.20
N SER A 72 -21.80 -9.11 11.78
CA SER A 72 -23.17 -9.53 11.51
C SER A 72 -23.30 -10.58 10.39
N MET A 73 -22.34 -10.62 9.45
CA MET A 73 -22.33 -11.65 8.42
C MET A 73 -21.76 -12.96 8.96
N ILE A 74 -20.72 -12.89 9.78
CA ILE A 74 -20.09 -14.07 10.39
C ILE A 74 -21.04 -14.73 11.40
N GLU A 75 -21.84 -13.94 12.12
CA GLU A 75 -22.85 -14.41 13.08
C GLU A 75 -24.17 -14.84 12.42
N ASP A 76 -24.36 -14.59 11.12
CA ASP A 76 -25.57 -15.03 10.41
C ASP A 76 -25.60 -16.57 10.35
N SER A 77 -26.78 -17.15 10.61
CA SER A 77 -27.02 -18.60 10.59
C SER A 77 -26.65 -19.30 9.28
N ARG A 78 -26.60 -18.55 8.17
CA ARG A 78 -26.23 -19.02 6.82
C ARG A 78 -24.72 -19.09 6.62
N PHE A 79 -23.93 -18.41 7.46
CA PHE A 79 -22.49 -18.45 7.37
C PHE A 79 -21.96 -19.79 7.91
N PRO A 80 -21.02 -20.46 7.22
CA PRO A 80 -20.67 -21.86 7.50
C PRO A 80 -19.70 -22.02 8.70
N THR A 81 -19.95 -21.34 9.82
CA THR A 81 -19.09 -21.34 11.02
C THR A 81 -18.82 -22.73 11.59
N LYS A 82 -19.70 -23.70 11.36
CA LYS A 82 -19.54 -25.08 11.85
C LYS A 82 -18.52 -25.91 11.07
N THR A 83 -18.22 -25.54 9.82
CA THR A 83 -17.35 -26.33 8.92
C THR A 83 -16.17 -25.54 8.40
N LEU A 84 -16.29 -24.21 8.31
CA LEU A 84 -15.26 -23.32 7.82
C LEU A 84 -14.08 -23.29 8.79
N LYS A 85 -12.91 -23.70 8.33
CA LYS A 85 -11.67 -23.69 9.13
C LYS A 85 -10.88 -22.41 8.92
N CYS A 86 -10.85 -21.90 7.69
CA CYS A 86 -10.04 -20.74 7.37
C CYS A 86 -10.57 -19.87 6.24
N ILE A 87 -10.11 -18.62 6.24
CA ILE A 87 -10.23 -17.69 5.13
C ILE A 87 -8.81 -17.26 4.76
N ALA A 88 -8.43 -17.37 3.49
CA ALA A 88 -7.13 -16.90 3.02
C ALA A 88 -7.31 -15.77 2.00
N VAL A 89 -6.88 -14.56 2.35
CA VAL A 89 -6.89 -13.40 1.45
C VAL A 89 -5.51 -13.18 0.81
N CYS A 90 -5.48 -12.81 -0.46
CA CYS A 90 -4.24 -12.53 -1.19
C CYS A 90 -3.61 -11.18 -0.80
N SER A 91 -4.37 -10.29 -0.17
CA SER A 91 -3.93 -8.97 0.24
C SER A 91 -3.09 -9.01 1.53
N ARG A 92 -2.24 -8.00 1.75
CA ARG A 92 -1.65 -7.74 3.08
C ARG A 92 -2.68 -7.20 4.06
N GLY A 93 -3.48 -6.24 3.60
CA GLY A 93 -4.46 -5.54 4.41
C GLY A 93 -5.81 -6.25 4.40
N TYR A 94 -6.34 -6.52 5.58
CA TYR A 94 -7.64 -7.18 5.78
C TYR A 94 -8.66 -6.23 6.41
N ASN A 95 -8.53 -4.92 6.16
CA ASN A 95 -9.47 -3.92 6.64
C ASN A 95 -10.89 -4.30 6.20
N GLY A 96 -11.86 -4.19 7.11
CA GLY A 96 -13.25 -4.59 6.86
C GLY A 96 -13.55 -6.07 7.14
N ILE A 97 -12.58 -6.87 7.58
CA ILE A 97 -12.81 -8.21 8.12
C ILE A 97 -12.83 -8.14 9.65
N ASP A 98 -13.89 -8.63 10.26
CA ASP A 98 -14.03 -8.66 11.72
C ASP A 98 -13.25 -9.86 12.31
N ILE A 99 -12.04 -9.58 12.79
CA ILE A 99 -11.13 -10.60 13.31
C ILE A 99 -11.64 -11.24 14.61
N ASP A 100 -12.31 -10.45 15.46
CA ASP A 100 -12.82 -10.96 16.74
C ASP A 100 -13.96 -11.94 16.52
N ALA A 101 -14.87 -11.65 15.57
CA ALA A 101 -15.93 -12.57 15.18
C ALA A 101 -15.38 -13.86 14.55
N LEU A 102 -14.35 -13.77 13.70
CA LEU A 102 -13.69 -14.97 13.15
C LEU A 102 -13.05 -15.82 14.25
N ASN A 103 -12.32 -15.20 15.19
CA ASN A 103 -11.71 -15.91 16.31
C ASN A 103 -12.75 -16.57 17.23
N GLN A 104 -13.88 -15.90 17.49
CA GLN A 104 -14.99 -16.47 18.27
C GLN A 104 -15.65 -17.67 17.60
N ALA A 105 -15.60 -17.72 16.27
CA ALA A 105 -16.07 -18.83 15.46
C ALA A 105 -15.00 -19.89 15.16
N ASP A 106 -13.79 -19.77 15.73
CA ASP A 106 -12.63 -20.65 15.50
C ASP A 106 -12.22 -20.73 14.02
N ILE A 107 -12.33 -19.60 13.29
CA ILE A 107 -11.96 -19.49 11.87
C ILE A 107 -10.64 -18.73 11.75
N GLN A 108 -9.61 -19.39 11.23
CA GLN A 108 -8.31 -18.76 11.02
C GLN A 108 -8.31 -17.85 9.79
N LEU A 109 -7.93 -16.58 9.94
CA LEU A 109 -7.61 -15.71 8.81
C LEU A 109 -6.12 -15.85 8.44
N TYR A 110 -5.86 -16.09 7.16
CA TYR A 110 -4.54 -15.94 6.56
C TYR A 110 -4.55 -14.75 5.60
N ASN A 111 -3.54 -13.90 5.70
CA ASN A 111 -3.29 -12.79 4.78
C ASN A 111 -1.86 -12.89 4.25
N TYR A 112 -1.56 -12.17 3.17
CA TYR A 112 -0.20 -12.16 2.65
C TYR A 112 0.77 -11.51 3.63
N GLN A 113 1.88 -12.19 3.89
CA GLN A 113 2.98 -11.69 4.71
C GLN A 113 4.30 -11.92 3.98
N ASP A 114 5.15 -10.90 3.98
CA ASP A 114 6.32 -10.86 3.08
C ASP A 114 7.63 -11.23 3.79
N SER A 115 7.57 -11.40 5.12
CA SER A 115 8.74 -11.59 5.99
C SER A 115 8.87 -13.01 6.56
N LYS A 116 7.91 -13.89 6.26
CA LYS A 116 7.84 -15.27 6.75
C LYS A 116 7.29 -16.16 5.64
N LEU A 117 8.10 -16.42 4.62
CA LEU A 117 7.74 -17.20 3.46
C LEU A 117 8.71 -18.37 3.28
N ASP A 118 8.15 -19.53 2.96
CA ASP A 118 8.93 -20.73 2.66
C ASP A 118 9.40 -20.70 1.19
N PRO A 119 10.60 -21.20 0.88
CA PRO A 119 11.05 -21.35 -0.51
C PRO A 119 10.04 -22.14 -1.35
N PRO A 120 9.83 -21.79 -2.63
CA PRO A 120 10.61 -20.86 -3.45
C PRO A 120 10.10 -19.40 -3.44
N MET A 121 9.20 -19.04 -2.52
CA MET A 121 8.64 -17.68 -2.46
C MET A 121 9.73 -16.67 -2.03
N LYS A 122 9.69 -15.48 -2.63
CA LYS A 122 10.65 -14.40 -2.36
C LYS A 122 10.18 -13.56 -1.18
N LEU A 123 11.11 -13.23 -0.29
CA LEU A 123 10.87 -12.27 0.79
C LEU A 123 10.83 -10.84 0.25
N ASP A 124 10.12 -9.98 0.97
CA ASP A 124 10.01 -8.53 0.72
C ASP A 124 9.52 -8.13 -0.68
N GLN A 125 8.82 -9.00 -1.43
CA GLN A 125 8.30 -8.71 -2.76
C GLN A 125 7.33 -7.51 -2.76
N VAL A 126 6.34 -7.50 -1.87
CA VAL A 126 5.43 -6.36 -1.70
C VAL A 126 6.18 -5.14 -1.15
N GLY A 127 7.07 -5.35 -0.19
CA GLY A 127 7.92 -4.30 0.36
C GLY A 127 8.73 -3.57 -0.71
N ASN A 128 9.32 -4.34 -1.61
CA ASN A 128 10.12 -3.87 -2.73
C ASN A 128 9.26 -3.06 -3.70
N ASP A 129 8.16 -3.62 -4.17
CA ASP A 129 7.38 -3.00 -5.25
C ASP A 129 6.70 -1.70 -4.77
N VAL A 130 6.22 -1.69 -3.52
CA VAL A 130 5.70 -0.47 -2.88
C VAL A 130 6.78 0.60 -2.76
N ALA A 131 8.03 0.20 -2.50
CA ALA A 131 9.15 1.13 -2.46
C ALA A 131 9.52 1.70 -3.85
N ASP A 132 9.23 1.01 -4.95
CA ASP A 132 9.39 1.57 -6.30
C ASP A 132 8.38 2.70 -6.57
N CYS A 133 7.14 2.53 -6.10
CA CYS A 133 6.14 3.60 -6.14
C CYS A 133 6.62 4.85 -5.38
N VAL A 134 7.23 4.68 -4.20
CA VAL A 134 7.82 5.80 -3.45
C VAL A 134 8.99 6.46 -4.19
N LEU A 135 9.84 5.69 -4.88
CA LEU A 135 10.90 6.26 -5.72
C LEU A 135 10.32 7.16 -6.82
N TRP A 136 9.26 6.69 -7.50
CA TRP A 136 8.59 7.48 -8.53
C TRP A 136 8.03 8.79 -7.98
N HIS A 137 7.23 8.73 -6.90
CA HIS A 137 6.70 9.92 -6.23
C HIS A 137 7.81 10.87 -5.74
N THR A 138 8.95 10.33 -5.30
CA THR A 138 10.10 11.14 -4.91
C THR A 138 10.65 11.89 -6.11
N LEU A 139 10.86 11.22 -7.24
CA LEU A 139 11.34 11.85 -8.46
C LEU A 139 10.34 12.87 -9.01
N GLU A 140 9.04 12.59 -8.98
CA GLU A 140 8.00 13.57 -9.36
C GLU A 140 8.02 14.78 -8.43
N GLY A 141 8.16 14.54 -7.13
CA GLY A 141 8.41 15.56 -6.14
C GLY A 141 9.55 16.47 -6.57
N PHE A 142 10.76 15.96 -6.68
CA PHE A 142 11.95 16.79 -6.92
C PHE A 142 12.08 17.32 -8.35
N ARG A 143 11.60 16.60 -9.36
CA ARG A 143 11.95 16.78 -10.78
C ARG A 143 10.77 17.04 -11.71
N LYS A 144 9.54 16.64 -11.37
CA LYS A 144 8.33 16.81 -12.22
C LYS A 144 8.50 16.20 -13.60
N PHE A 145 8.88 14.93 -13.68
CA PHE A 145 9.08 14.30 -14.99
C PHE A 145 7.75 14.13 -15.72
N SER A 146 6.66 13.79 -15.03
CA SER A 146 5.33 13.69 -15.64
C SER A 146 4.86 15.03 -16.25
N LYS A 147 5.05 16.15 -15.55
CA LYS A 147 4.70 17.47 -16.11
C LYS A 147 5.49 17.79 -17.37
N GLN A 148 6.81 17.56 -17.32
CA GLN A 148 7.70 17.77 -18.47
C GLN A 148 7.32 16.89 -19.66
N GLN A 149 6.98 15.62 -19.40
CA GLN A 149 6.51 14.69 -20.41
C GLN A 149 5.19 15.18 -21.04
N ASN A 150 4.20 15.54 -20.23
CA ASN A 150 2.91 16.03 -20.72
C ASN A 150 3.07 17.28 -21.59
N GLN A 151 3.93 18.21 -21.17
CA GLN A 151 4.25 19.39 -21.96
C GLN A 151 4.88 19.03 -23.31
N LEU A 152 5.86 18.11 -23.31
CA LEU A 152 6.51 17.66 -24.54
C LEU A 152 5.56 16.94 -25.49
N LEU A 153 4.60 16.17 -24.98
CA LEU A 153 3.58 15.50 -25.80
C LEU A 153 2.68 16.51 -26.53
N SER A 154 2.36 17.63 -25.86
CA SER A 154 1.59 18.73 -26.47
C SER A 154 2.42 19.49 -27.52
N ASP A 155 3.63 19.91 -27.16
CA ASP A 155 4.42 20.82 -28.00
C ASP A 155 5.18 20.12 -29.13
N LYS A 156 5.54 18.84 -28.94
CA LYS A 156 6.31 18.01 -29.87
C LYS A 156 7.68 18.60 -30.25
N ASP A 157 8.18 19.52 -29.43
CA ASP A 157 9.47 20.20 -29.58
C ASP A 157 10.08 20.42 -28.19
N THR A 158 11.33 19.98 -28.02
CA THR A 158 11.99 19.98 -26.71
C THR A 158 12.39 21.37 -26.23
N LEU A 159 12.63 22.34 -27.12
CA LEU A 159 12.95 23.71 -26.74
C LEU A 159 11.68 24.50 -26.42
N ILE A 160 10.61 24.28 -27.21
CA ILE A 160 9.31 24.90 -26.94
C ILE A 160 8.75 24.42 -25.60
N ALA A 161 8.77 23.11 -25.32
CA ALA A 161 8.29 22.57 -24.06
C ALA A 161 9.01 23.17 -22.84
N ARG A 162 10.33 23.30 -22.92
CA ARG A 162 11.12 23.92 -21.85
C ARG A 162 10.84 25.41 -21.70
N ALA A 163 10.71 26.13 -22.80
CA ALA A 163 10.36 27.55 -22.78
C ALA A 163 9.00 27.77 -22.11
N GLN A 164 8.00 26.96 -22.45
CA GLN A 164 6.66 27.03 -21.85
C GLN A 164 6.68 26.74 -20.35
N LEU A 165 7.41 25.70 -19.91
CA LEU A 165 7.57 25.40 -18.47
C LEU A 165 8.27 26.50 -17.68
N ALA A 166 9.06 27.33 -18.34
CA ALA A 166 9.73 28.48 -17.74
C ALA A 166 8.97 29.81 -17.98
N ASN A 167 7.80 29.76 -18.62
CA ASN A 167 7.05 30.93 -19.08
C ASN A 167 7.92 31.93 -19.88
N LYS A 168 8.74 31.40 -20.79
CA LYS A 168 9.64 32.15 -21.69
C LYS A 168 9.18 32.04 -23.13
N GLN A 169 9.52 33.04 -23.94
CA GLN A 169 9.39 32.95 -25.39
C GLN A 169 10.57 32.15 -25.97
N LYS A 170 10.26 31.09 -26.73
CA LYS A 170 11.14 30.26 -27.59
C LYS A 170 12.64 30.40 -27.30
N SER A 171 13.05 29.98 -26.11
CA SER A 171 14.43 30.01 -25.65
C SER A 171 14.71 28.80 -24.77
N TYR A 172 15.98 28.41 -24.71
CA TYR A 172 16.39 27.35 -23.81
C TYR A 172 16.16 27.78 -22.36
N ALA A 173 15.49 26.92 -21.58
CA ALA A 173 15.37 27.05 -20.14
C ALA A 173 15.98 25.82 -19.46
N PHE A 174 16.79 26.03 -18.41
CA PHE A 174 17.26 24.97 -17.53
C PHE A 174 16.21 24.66 -16.46
N GLY A 175 16.27 23.50 -15.82
CA GLY A 175 15.23 23.06 -14.87
C GLY A 175 15.07 23.93 -13.62
N HIS A 176 16.07 24.75 -13.27
CA HIS A 176 15.97 25.70 -12.17
C HIS A 176 15.15 26.95 -12.51
N GLU A 177 14.81 27.13 -13.78
CA GLU A 177 14.07 28.30 -14.30
C GLU A 177 12.59 27.99 -14.53
N PHE A 178 12.14 26.77 -14.24
CA PHE A 178 10.75 26.40 -14.39
C PHE A 178 9.87 27.21 -13.41
N VAL A 179 8.62 27.40 -13.78
CA VAL A 179 7.63 28.14 -12.99
C VAL A 179 6.47 27.23 -12.64
N ALA A 180 5.86 27.48 -11.49
CA ALA A 180 4.66 26.82 -11.03
C ALA A 180 3.63 27.87 -10.62
N ILE A 181 2.52 27.92 -11.36
CA ILE A 181 1.44 28.90 -11.20
C ILE A 181 1.99 30.34 -11.10
N ASN A 182 2.21 30.85 -9.89
CA ASN A 182 2.59 32.24 -9.60
C ASN A 182 4.00 32.39 -9.00
N SER A 183 4.82 31.34 -9.00
CA SER A 183 6.17 31.38 -8.42
C SER A 183 7.18 30.57 -9.22
N THR A 184 8.46 30.91 -9.10
CA THR A 184 9.54 30.07 -9.66
C THR A 184 9.58 28.76 -8.91
N TRP A 185 9.51 27.65 -9.65
CA TRP A 185 9.68 26.31 -9.10
C TRP A 185 10.94 25.69 -9.69
N MET A 186 11.89 25.36 -8.83
CA MET A 186 13.20 24.89 -9.28
C MET A 186 13.23 23.36 -9.23
N ALA A 187 13.55 22.73 -10.37
CA ALA A 187 13.92 21.33 -10.38
C ALA A 187 15.18 21.12 -9.53
N ARG A 188 15.11 20.21 -8.56
CA ARG A 188 16.19 19.95 -7.59
C ARG A 188 16.62 18.50 -7.64
N SER A 189 17.89 18.22 -7.39
CA SER A 189 18.32 16.85 -7.17
C SER A 189 17.93 16.40 -5.76
N PRO A 190 17.40 15.17 -5.56
CA PRO A 190 17.24 14.60 -4.22
C PRO A 190 18.58 14.20 -3.58
N ARG A 191 19.65 14.01 -4.37
CA ARG A 191 20.94 13.50 -3.90
C ARG A 191 21.52 14.38 -2.80
N GLY A 192 21.94 13.76 -1.70
CA GLY A 192 22.54 14.42 -0.54
C GLY A 192 21.53 15.01 0.45
N GLU A 193 20.26 15.15 0.07
CA GLU A 193 19.20 15.63 0.95
C GLU A 193 18.79 14.55 1.98
N LYS A 194 18.09 14.97 3.04
CA LYS A 194 17.63 14.08 4.11
C LYS A 194 16.19 13.61 3.89
N CYS A 195 15.99 12.30 4.03
CA CYS A 195 14.69 11.64 4.00
C CYS A 195 14.32 11.14 5.40
N LEU A 196 13.11 11.44 5.86
CA LEU A 196 12.52 10.85 7.06
C LEU A 196 11.45 9.83 6.67
N ILE A 197 11.63 8.59 7.11
CA ILE A 197 10.64 7.52 6.94
C ILE A 197 9.88 7.35 8.25
N LEU A 198 8.60 7.71 8.25
CA LEU A 198 7.69 7.43 9.35
C LEU A 198 7.17 6.00 9.21
N GLY A 199 7.63 5.10 10.08
CA GLY A 199 7.31 3.68 10.03
C GLY A 199 8.40 2.85 9.35
N LEU A 200 9.24 2.19 10.16
CA LEU A 200 10.30 1.30 9.66
C LEU A 200 9.95 -0.19 9.85
N GLY A 201 8.90 -0.62 9.15
CA GLY A 201 8.54 -2.04 8.94
C GLY A 201 9.22 -2.62 7.68
N SER A 202 8.71 -3.73 7.13
CA SER A 202 9.29 -4.33 5.92
C SER A 202 9.32 -3.36 4.73
N ILE A 203 8.19 -2.68 4.46
CA ILE A 203 8.08 -1.64 3.41
C ILE A 203 9.03 -0.48 3.70
N GLY A 204 9.01 0.07 4.93
CA GLY A 204 9.90 1.17 5.32
C GLY A 204 11.39 0.86 5.16
N LYS A 205 11.81 -0.39 5.43
CA LYS A 205 13.19 -0.84 5.18
C LYS A 205 13.52 -0.80 3.68
N GLN A 206 12.66 -1.35 2.82
CA GLN A 206 12.87 -1.33 1.37
C GLN A 206 12.89 0.10 0.80
N ILE A 207 12.03 0.99 1.31
CA ILE A 207 12.07 2.42 0.99
C ILE A 207 13.43 3.02 1.35
N GLY A 208 13.90 2.81 2.57
CA GLY A 208 15.19 3.35 3.02
C GLY A 208 16.36 2.86 2.17
N LEU A 209 16.39 1.56 1.82
CA LEU A 209 17.40 0.98 0.93
C LEU A 209 17.41 1.68 -0.44
N LYS A 210 16.25 1.79 -1.09
CA LYS A 210 16.11 2.39 -2.42
C LYS A 210 16.44 3.88 -2.42
N ILE A 211 16.00 4.61 -1.39
CA ILE A 211 16.29 6.04 -1.24
C ILE A 211 17.78 6.30 -0.97
N GLN A 212 18.42 5.50 -0.11
CA GLN A 212 19.84 5.65 0.18
C GLN A 212 20.70 5.27 -1.02
N PHE A 213 20.55 4.05 -1.53
CA PHE A 213 21.45 3.50 -2.54
C PHE A 213 21.08 3.88 -3.97
N GLY A 214 19.79 4.09 -4.24
CA GLY A 214 19.30 4.51 -5.55
C GLY A 214 19.39 6.03 -5.77
N LEU A 215 18.98 6.84 -4.78
CA LEU A 215 18.95 8.30 -4.92
C LEU A 215 20.10 9.04 -4.20
N GLY A 216 20.87 8.34 -3.35
CA GLY A 216 21.97 8.96 -2.61
C GLY A 216 21.50 9.91 -1.51
N MET A 217 20.33 9.68 -0.92
CA MET A 217 19.81 10.49 0.19
C MET A 217 20.28 9.95 1.54
N GLN A 218 20.32 10.83 2.55
CA GLN A 218 20.58 10.44 3.93
C GLN A 218 19.27 9.98 4.59
N VAL A 219 19.23 8.72 5.05
CA VAL A 219 18.00 8.14 5.62
C VAL A 219 17.95 8.33 7.13
N HIS A 220 16.81 8.87 7.55
CA HIS A 220 16.36 8.98 8.92
C HIS A 220 15.05 8.22 9.04
N TYR A 221 14.74 7.69 10.22
CA TYR A 221 13.49 6.97 10.42
C TYR A 221 12.88 7.26 11.79
N SER A 222 11.56 7.09 11.86
CA SER A 222 10.82 7.17 13.10
C SER A 222 9.92 5.96 13.29
N LYS A 223 9.91 5.44 14.52
CA LYS A 223 9.03 4.38 15.01
C LYS A 223 9.05 4.38 16.54
N ARG A 224 8.17 3.59 17.16
CA ARG A 224 8.05 3.49 18.63
C ARG A 224 9.35 3.14 19.38
N LYS A 225 10.21 2.29 18.81
CA LYS A 225 11.48 1.86 19.42
C LYS A 225 12.59 1.74 18.38
N GLU A 226 13.80 2.18 18.72
CA GLU A 226 15.00 2.05 17.87
C GLU A 226 15.20 0.59 17.43
N SER A 227 15.55 0.38 16.16
CA SER A 227 15.91 -0.95 15.67
C SER A 227 17.42 -1.16 15.81
N VAL A 228 17.81 -2.06 16.71
CA VAL A 228 19.22 -2.45 16.93
C VAL A 228 19.84 -3.01 15.64
N GLU A 229 19.07 -3.79 14.88
CA GLU A 229 19.48 -4.34 13.58
C GLU A 229 19.86 -3.20 12.62
N ILE A 230 18.96 -2.23 12.41
CA ILE A 230 19.16 -1.12 11.46
C ILE A 230 20.32 -0.22 11.88
N LYS A 231 20.47 0.04 13.18
CA LYS A 231 21.60 0.80 13.73
C LYS A 231 22.95 0.17 13.37
N LYS A 232 23.02 -1.17 13.36
CA LYS A 232 24.23 -1.94 13.05
C LYS A 232 24.48 -2.08 11.55
N SER A 233 23.44 -2.29 10.74
CA SER A 233 23.59 -2.66 9.33
C SER A 233 23.57 -1.48 8.37
N HIS A 234 22.81 -0.42 8.66
CA HIS A 234 22.59 0.69 7.71
C HIS A 234 22.99 2.06 8.25
N HIS A 235 23.22 2.16 9.57
CA HIS A 235 23.55 3.41 10.27
C HIS A 235 22.55 4.55 10.03
N TRP A 236 21.27 4.22 9.83
CA TRP A 236 20.21 5.21 9.71
C TRP A 236 19.92 5.89 11.05
N ASN A 237 19.67 7.18 11.00
CA ASN A 237 19.41 7.98 12.19
C ASN A 237 18.00 7.75 12.71
N TYR A 238 17.88 7.35 13.97
CA TYR A 238 16.60 7.13 14.63
C TYR A 238 16.05 8.41 15.28
N HIS A 239 14.73 8.59 15.18
CA HIS A 239 13.98 9.58 15.92
C HIS A 239 12.75 8.95 16.57
N PRO A 240 12.47 9.20 17.86
CA PRO A 240 11.22 8.76 18.46
C PRO A 240 10.02 9.40 17.76
N LEU A 241 8.91 8.66 17.67
CA LEU A 241 7.67 9.15 17.06
C LEU A 241 6.84 9.89 18.12
N ASP A 242 7.32 11.06 18.50
CA ASP A 242 6.69 11.98 19.45
C ASP A 242 6.98 13.45 19.07
N LYS A 243 6.54 14.40 19.89
CA LYS A 243 6.72 15.83 19.62
C LYS A 243 8.20 16.28 19.56
N SER A 244 9.15 15.52 20.12
CA SER A 244 10.59 15.85 19.99
C SER A 244 11.10 15.72 18.54
N LEU A 245 10.36 15.04 17.67
CA LEU A 245 10.64 15.00 16.23
C LEU A 245 10.44 16.36 15.57
N TYR A 246 9.54 17.19 16.10
CA TYR A 246 9.07 18.43 15.45
C TYR A 246 10.21 19.44 15.28
N GLU A 247 11.11 19.52 16.26
CA GLU A 247 12.30 20.38 16.23
C GLU A 247 13.26 20.04 15.08
N LYS A 248 13.15 18.82 14.51
CA LYS A 248 14.03 18.31 13.46
C LYS A 248 13.38 18.36 12.08
N LEU A 249 12.06 18.54 11.99
CA LEU A 249 11.31 18.37 10.74
C LEU A 249 11.81 19.27 9.59
N LYS A 250 12.26 20.50 9.90
CA LYS A 250 12.80 21.45 8.93
C LYS A 250 14.01 20.95 8.12
N MET A 251 14.76 19.97 8.64
CA MET A 251 15.94 19.44 7.94
C MET A 251 15.60 18.43 6.83
N PHE A 252 14.39 17.88 6.83
CA PHE A 252 13.97 16.87 5.85
C PHE A 252 13.38 17.52 4.60
N LYS A 253 13.85 17.09 3.43
CA LYS A 253 13.26 17.48 2.13
C LYS A 253 12.35 16.42 1.56
N LEU A 254 12.40 15.23 2.14
CA LEU A 254 11.50 14.12 1.86
C LEU A 254 10.98 13.56 3.18
N ILE A 255 9.66 13.44 3.32
CA ILE A 255 9.02 12.68 4.39
C ILE A 255 8.15 11.61 3.74
N VAL A 256 8.38 10.34 4.09
CA VAL A 256 7.58 9.21 3.60
C VAL A 256 6.81 8.60 4.74
N VAL A 257 5.48 8.57 4.61
CA VAL A 257 4.56 7.95 5.56
C VAL A 257 4.33 6.49 5.14
N ALA A 258 4.86 5.56 5.93
CA ALA A 258 4.70 4.11 5.80
C ALA A 258 4.18 3.47 7.11
N LEU A 259 3.48 4.26 7.92
CA LEU A 259 2.84 3.81 9.17
C LEU A 259 1.54 3.03 8.89
N PRO A 260 1.14 2.12 9.78
CA PRO A 260 -0.21 1.57 9.75
C PRO A 260 -1.24 2.64 10.13
N GLY A 261 -2.46 2.51 9.59
CA GLY A 261 -3.60 3.34 10.01
C GLY A 261 -4.21 2.80 11.30
N THR A 262 -4.11 3.58 12.37
CA THR A 262 -4.57 3.25 13.73
C THR A 262 -5.19 4.49 14.36
N ALA A 263 -5.83 4.36 15.52
CA ALA A 263 -6.34 5.53 16.24
C ALA A 263 -5.21 6.50 16.61
N GLU A 264 -4.03 5.99 16.95
CA GLU A 264 -2.86 6.76 17.35
C GLU A 264 -2.15 7.46 16.19
N THR A 265 -2.32 6.96 14.97
CA THR A 265 -1.71 7.55 13.75
C THR A 265 -2.68 8.36 12.93
N LYS A 266 -3.97 8.39 13.30
CA LYS A 266 -4.99 9.17 12.61
C LYS A 266 -4.63 10.66 12.65
N ASP A 267 -4.67 11.30 11.49
CA ASP A 267 -4.37 12.73 11.32
C ASP A 267 -3.02 13.16 11.93
N LEU A 268 -2.05 12.23 11.99
CA LEU A 268 -0.70 12.49 12.47
C LEU A 268 -0.03 13.60 11.65
N ILE A 269 -0.25 13.58 10.32
CA ILE A 269 0.21 14.63 9.42
C ILE A 269 -0.93 15.63 9.26
N ASN A 270 -0.94 16.63 10.13
CA ASN A 270 -1.90 17.72 10.17
C ASN A 270 -1.18 19.07 10.04
N ALA A 271 -1.94 20.17 10.11
CA ALA A 271 -1.41 21.54 10.01
C ALA A 271 -0.26 21.79 11.01
N ASP A 272 -0.40 21.34 12.26
CA ASP A 272 0.63 21.46 13.28
C ASP A 272 1.93 20.77 12.83
N PHE A 273 1.88 19.50 12.40
CA PHE A 273 3.06 18.80 11.85
C PHE A 273 3.70 19.56 10.68
N LEU A 274 2.89 20.05 9.74
CA LEU A 274 3.36 20.73 8.53
C LEU A 274 4.02 22.08 8.84
N THR A 275 3.60 22.80 9.89
CA THR A 275 4.19 24.10 10.26
C THR A 275 5.66 24.00 10.71
N HIS A 276 6.08 22.82 11.19
CA HIS A 276 7.46 22.56 11.61
C HIS A 276 8.38 22.10 10.47
N CYS A 277 7.82 21.81 9.29
CA CYS A 277 8.56 21.37 8.12
C CYS A 277 9.15 22.55 7.34
N ASP A 278 10.11 22.25 6.45
CA ASP A 278 10.54 23.22 5.42
C ASP A 278 9.60 23.15 4.21
N GLY A 279 8.38 23.63 4.42
CA GLY A 279 7.24 23.50 3.51
C GLY A 279 7.55 23.72 2.02
N PRO A 280 8.08 24.89 1.62
CA PRO A 280 8.42 25.19 0.23
C PRO A 280 9.43 24.22 -0.41
N ASN A 281 10.14 23.45 0.40
CA ASN A 281 11.13 22.47 -0.04
C ASN A 281 10.74 21.00 0.24
N LEU A 282 9.62 20.76 0.93
CA LEU A 282 9.21 19.45 1.39
C LEU A 282 8.43 18.68 0.31
N VAL A 283 8.93 17.50 -0.03
CA VAL A 283 8.16 16.43 -0.67
C VAL A 283 7.59 15.52 0.41
N LEU A 284 6.27 15.44 0.51
CA LEU A 284 5.56 14.53 1.41
C LEU A 284 4.96 13.39 0.60
N ILE A 285 5.20 12.14 0.99
CA ILE A 285 4.64 10.96 0.32
C ILE A 285 3.84 10.12 1.32
N ASN A 286 2.63 9.70 0.97
CA ASN A 286 1.86 8.73 1.74
C ASN A 286 1.67 7.42 0.98
N ILE A 287 2.24 6.35 1.54
CA ILE A 287 2.11 4.96 1.05
C ILE A 287 1.55 4.02 2.13
N GLY A 288 1.19 4.57 3.30
CA GLY A 288 0.69 3.84 4.45
C GLY A 288 -0.82 3.66 4.38
N ARG A 289 -1.56 4.59 5.00
CA ARG A 289 -3.02 4.67 4.95
C ARG A 289 -3.45 6.12 4.82
N GLY A 290 -4.53 6.37 4.09
CA GLY A 290 -5.06 7.71 3.89
C GLY A 290 -5.43 8.44 5.18
N SER A 291 -5.96 7.73 6.18
CA SER A 291 -6.37 8.29 7.48
C SER A 291 -5.24 8.89 8.32
N ILE A 292 -3.98 8.67 7.95
CA ILE A 292 -2.80 9.19 8.67
C ILE A 292 -2.54 10.65 8.33
N VAL A 293 -3.00 11.09 7.15
CA VAL A 293 -2.82 12.43 6.63
C VAL A 293 -4.15 13.14 6.67
N ASN A 294 -4.20 14.30 7.33
CA ASN A 294 -5.34 15.19 7.23
C ASN A 294 -5.33 15.84 5.83
N MET A 295 -6.23 15.38 4.96
CA MET A 295 -6.26 15.81 3.56
C MET A 295 -6.61 17.29 3.40
N HIS A 296 -7.43 17.86 4.30
CA HIS A 296 -7.74 19.28 4.29
C HIS A 296 -6.50 20.13 4.60
N ASP A 297 -5.71 19.74 5.60
CA ASP A 297 -4.50 20.49 5.98
C ASP A 297 -3.42 20.41 4.89
N VAL A 298 -3.25 19.24 4.25
CA VAL A 298 -2.34 19.08 3.11
C VAL A 298 -2.80 19.92 1.91
N THR A 299 -4.11 19.92 1.63
CA THR A 299 -4.73 20.75 0.60
C THR A 299 -4.41 22.23 0.81
N MET A 300 -4.66 22.74 2.01
CA MET A 300 -4.36 24.12 2.36
C MET A 300 -2.86 24.42 2.27
N ALA A 301 -2.00 23.49 2.69
CA ALA A 301 -0.56 23.67 2.59
C ALA A 301 -0.08 23.73 1.13
N LEU A 302 -0.64 22.93 0.23
CA LEU A 302 -0.33 22.98 -1.20
C LEU A 302 -0.78 24.32 -1.81
N GLN A 303 -2.04 24.74 -1.55
CA GLN A 303 -2.59 25.99 -2.08
C GLN A 303 -1.83 27.23 -1.59
N ASN A 304 -1.35 27.21 -0.34
CA ASN A 304 -0.60 28.30 0.25
C ASN A 304 0.91 28.26 -0.05
N GLY A 305 1.38 27.31 -0.86
CA GLY A 305 2.82 27.14 -1.15
C GLY A 305 3.66 26.70 0.05
N GLN A 306 3.02 26.17 1.09
CA GLN A 306 3.62 25.63 2.32
C GLN A 306 3.92 24.12 2.19
N LEU A 307 3.67 23.51 1.04
CA LEU A 307 4.11 22.16 0.71
C LEU A 307 4.53 22.12 -0.75
N ARG A 308 5.75 21.65 -1.01
CA ARG A 308 6.31 21.61 -2.37
C ARG A 308 5.65 20.54 -3.24
N HIS A 309 5.35 19.38 -2.67
CA HIS A 309 4.71 18.29 -3.37
C HIS A 309 4.05 17.31 -2.40
N PHE A 310 2.92 16.76 -2.83
CA PHE A 310 2.29 15.62 -2.19
C PHE A 310 2.22 14.43 -3.16
N GLY A 311 2.86 13.32 -2.80
CA GLY A 311 2.73 12.03 -3.47
C GLY A 311 1.80 11.11 -2.68
N ALA A 312 0.82 10.47 -3.31
CA ALA A 312 -0.08 9.56 -2.61
C ALA A 312 -0.52 8.36 -3.45
N ASP A 313 -0.40 7.17 -2.87
CA ASP A 313 -1.03 5.96 -3.40
C ASP A 313 -2.30 5.60 -2.60
N VAL A 314 -2.53 6.29 -1.48
CA VAL A 314 -3.64 6.00 -0.54
C VAL A 314 -4.37 7.27 -0.09
N PHE A 315 -5.68 7.18 0.10
CA PHE A 315 -6.58 8.31 0.38
C PHE A 315 -7.54 8.04 1.54
N ALA A 316 -7.97 9.09 2.22
CA ALA A 316 -8.84 8.96 3.40
C ALA A 316 -10.25 8.45 3.04
N ASN A 317 -10.74 8.81 1.85
CA ASN A 317 -12.08 8.52 1.35
C ASN A 317 -12.09 7.48 0.22
N GLU A 318 -11.10 6.58 0.16
CA GLU A 318 -11.02 5.53 -0.87
C GLU A 318 -12.36 4.79 -1.03
N PRO A 319 -12.83 4.57 -2.27
CA PRO A 319 -12.12 4.74 -3.56
C PRO A 319 -12.18 6.16 -4.15
N ILE A 320 -12.84 7.10 -3.49
CA ILE A 320 -12.99 8.48 -3.98
C ILE A 320 -11.77 9.31 -3.56
N VAL A 321 -11.26 10.10 -4.51
CA VAL A 321 -10.12 11.00 -4.31
C VAL A 321 -10.64 12.45 -4.39
N ASP A 322 -10.18 13.30 -3.48
CA ASP A 322 -10.59 14.71 -3.47
C ASP A 322 -10.09 15.44 -4.74
N ASP A 323 -10.94 16.28 -5.34
CA ASP A 323 -10.72 16.92 -6.64
C ASP A 323 -9.39 17.70 -6.71
N ILE A 324 -8.97 18.34 -5.62
CA ILE A 324 -7.72 19.09 -5.59
C ILE A 324 -6.49 18.24 -5.97
N PHE A 325 -6.50 16.95 -5.64
CA PHE A 325 -5.39 16.06 -5.98
C PHE A 325 -5.37 15.68 -7.46
N THR A 326 -6.52 15.80 -8.15
CA THR A 326 -6.67 15.50 -9.58
C THR A 326 -6.56 16.74 -10.47
N GLU A 327 -6.83 17.92 -9.93
CA GLU A 327 -6.79 19.21 -10.65
C GLU A 327 -5.37 19.81 -10.79
N HIS A 328 -4.40 19.32 -10.02
CA HIS A 328 -3.06 19.93 -9.92
C HIS A 328 -1.89 18.98 -10.21
N ASP A 329 -1.74 18.60 -11.48
CA ASP A 329 -0.65 17.73 -12.00
C ASP A 329 0.77 18.22 -11.69
N PHE A 330 0.92 19.49 -11.28
CA PHE A 330 2.20 20.06 -10.90
C PHE A 330 2.53 19.82 -9.44
N PHE A 331 1.57 19.87 -8.51
CA PHE A 331 1.85 19.79 -7.07
C PHE A 331 1.55 18.44 -6.46
N THR A 332 0.89 17.56 -7.20
CA THR A 332 0.53 16.23 -6.74
C THR A 332 1.03 15.15 -7.70
N SER A 333 1.31 13.97 -7.17
CA SER A 333 1.46 12.76 -7.96
C SER A 333 0.66 11.68 -7.25
N ILE A 334 -0.29 11.06 -7.96
CA ILE A 334 -1.23 10.13 -7.35
C ILE A 334 -1.37 8.85 -8.14
N THR A 335 -1.56 7.74 -7.42
CA THR A 335 -1.80 6.43 -7.99
C THR A 335 -2.97 5.74 -7.27
N PRO A 336 -3.77 4.92 -7.96
CA PRO A 336 -5.01 4.38 -7.40
C PRO A 336 -4.74 3.12 -6.56
N HIS A 337 -3.97 3.25 -5.48
CA HIS A 337 -3.63 2.15 -4.57
C HIS A 337 -2.97 0.97 -5.29
N THR A 338 -1.90 1.26 -6.02
CA THR A 338 -1.21 0.33 -6.92
C THR A 338 0.21 -0.02 -6.49
N GLY A 339 0.66 0.43 -5.31
CA GLY A 339 2.05 0.27 -4.88
C GLY A 339 2.56 -1.17 -4.95
N SER A 340 1.71 -2.17 -4.72
CA SER A 340 2.08 -3.59 -4.84
C SER A 340 1.43 -4.33 -6.01
N SER A 341 0.84 -3.61 -6.97
CA SER A 341 0.03 -4.20 -8.05
C SER A 341 0.91 -4.70 -9.21
N THR A 342 1.83 -5.61 -8.90
CA THR A 342 2.69 -6.28 -9.88
C THR A 342 2.24 -7.72 -10.12
N GLN A 343 2.64 -8.28 -11.27
CA GLN A 343 2.34 -9.66 -11.62
C GLN A 343 2.97 -10.63 -10.61
N GLU A 344 4.20 -10.34 -10.16
CA GLU A 344 4.95 -11.14 -9.19
C GLU A 344 4.26 -11.18 -7.82
N VAL A 345 3.79 -10.03 -7.32
CA VAL A 345 3.00 -9.97 -6.08
C VAL A 345 1.69 -10.73 -6.23
N PHE A 346 0.96 -10.52 -7.32
CA PHE A 346 -0.29 -11.24 -7.57
C PHE A 346 -0.05 -12.75 -7.56
N TYR A 347 0.96 -13.24 -8.30
CA TYR A 347 1.25 -14.67 -8.39
C TYR A 347 1.66 -15.27 -7.05
N GLN A 348 2.58 -14.63 -6.33
CA GLN A 348 3.05 -15.14 -5.05
C GLN A 348 1.97 -15.11 -3.98
N SER A 349 1.10 -14.09 -3.98
CA SER A 349 0.00 -13.99 -3.03
C SER A 349 -1.09 -15.03 -3.27
N CYS A 350 -1.43 -15.32 -4.52
CA CYS A 350 -2.32 -16.43 -4.86
C CYS A 350 -1.74 -17.79 -4.42
N GLU A 351 -0.46 -18.05 -4.72
CA GLU A 351 0.22 -19.28 -4.31
C GLU A 351 0.24 -19.45 -2.78
N LEU A 352 0.54 -18.37 -2.04
CA LEU A 352 0.54 -18.40 -0.58
C LEU A 352 -0.86 -18.69 -0.02
N ALA A 353 -1.90 -18.03 -0.53
CA ALA A 353 -3.26 -18.25 -0.07
C ALA A 353 -3.69 -19.72 -0.26
N LEU A 354 -3.41 -20.30 -1.44
CA LEU A 354 -3.69 -21.72 -1.71
C LEU A 354 -2.87 -22.67 -0.84
N SER A 355 -1.59 -22.35 -0.60
CA SER A 355 -0.72 -23.12 0.30
C SER A 355 -1.25 -23.13 1.74
N LYS A 356 -1.73 -21.99 2.25
CA LYS A 356 -2.33 -21.88 3.59
C LYS A 356 -3.64 -22.63 3.69
N ILE A 357 -4.53 -22.52 2.69
CA ILE A 357 -5.77 -23.32 2.64
C ILE A 357 -5.46 -24.81 2.65
N THR A 358 -4.51 -25.24 1.81
CA THR A 358 -4.11 -26.66 1.72
C THR A 358 -3.61 -27.17 3.07
N SER A 359 -2.76 -26.39 3.73
CA SER A 359 -2.22 -26.73 5.05
C SER A 359 -3.33 -26.81 6.10
N ALA A 360 -4.21 -25.81 6.17
CA ALA A 360 -5.26 -25.74 7.20
C ALA A 360 -6.35 -26.81 7.02
N CYS A 361 -6.66 -27.19 5.78
CA CYS A 361 -7.73 -28.15 5.52
C CYS A 361 -7.26 -29.61 5.51
N LEU A 362 -6.03 -29.90 5.09
CA LEU A 362 -5.55 -31.27 4.86
C LEU A 362 -4.52 -31.76 5.89
N ILE A 363 -3.80 -30.89 6.59
CA ILE A 363 -2.83 -31.30 7.61
C ILE A 363 -3.57 -31.45 8.95
N PRO A 364 -3.53 -32.62 9.62
CA PRO A 364 -4.15 -32.78 10.93
C PRO A 364 -3.49 -31.89 11.99
N GLU A 365 -4.29 -31.34 12.92
CA GLU A 365 -3.84 -30.44 14.01
C GLU A 365 -2.70 -31.01 14.90
N ASN A 366 -2.42 -32.31 14.81
CA ASN A 366 -1.40 -32.99 15.63
C ASN A 366 0.02 -32.99 15.06
N THR A 367 0.31 -32.20 14.01
CA THR A 367 1.68 -32.05 13.49
C THR A 367 2.14 -30.59 13.50
N THR A 368 2.41 -30.06 14.68
CA THR A 368 3.28 -28.88 14.84
C THR A 368 4.48 -29.29 15.69
N PRO A 369 5.73 -29.20 15.21
CA PRO A 369 6.89 -29.25 16.09
C PRO A 369 6.91 -27.98 16.93
N GLN A 370 7.20 -28.13 18.23
CA GLN A 370 7.35 -27.07 19.23
C GLN A 370 8.27 -25.93 18.80
#